data_AF-A0A419FU04-F1
#
_entry.id   AF-A0A419FU04-F1
#
_cell.length_a   1.000
_cell.length_b   1.000
_cell.length_c   1.000
_cell.angle_alpha   90.00
_cell.angle_beta   90.00
_cell.angle_gamma   90.00
#
_symmetry.space_group_name_H-M   'P 1'
#
loop_
_entity.id
_entity.type
_entity.pdbx_description
1 polymer ?
#
loop_
_entity_poly.entity_id
_entity_poly.type
_entity_poly.pdbx_seq_one_letter_code
_entity_poly.pdbx_strand_id
1 'polypeptide(L)'
;MATSTTTIRTITTTCGACAAESDRLYSFRSLHEAYVSCRRRKRNTINALRFEASLFDNLLDLRSRLQNGSYRPSRSVCFVAKQPKLREIFAADFRDRVVHHLIVPEIEKIFEPKFIHDSYACRTGKGTHAAVMRLKHFMNCVTKGGRVASWFMQLDIRSFFMSIDRETLLGILERQLMRDSSARRHSRESGNPENSTTTLDSGLKTAGTTERDALFTLTKIIVNQDCTKDYIYKGDPRLLQGIPHHKSLFHIPPGKGLPIGNLTSQFFGNVYLNELDQFVKHLLKARHYLRYVDDFILLDTSRERLLERKEQIREFLKERLALELKPEVTLKRVSEGANFLGYIVRPDYILVRNRVIGNLRARLRRFEEEMVISPVQHISCRHSRESGNPENRVKAITLDSGSKDCRNDEKNDIRIHLREENVRQLRQALASYLGHFKHANAFKLTRSLFERYEYLKDIFTVNNDGSLVPLYEPPFEPVTLRGQYKWVTKQYPDSCIFFQVGKFCEFYGQQAERYSSFFSLALQSDTRYPKLVQCGFPVRYLKEFKAKALNEGSALRSRR
;
A
#
# COMPACT_ATOMS: atom_id res chain seq x y z
N MET A 1 21.38 -26.87 -47.06
CA MET A 1 21.27 -27.93 -46.02
C MET A 1 20.09 -27.58 -45.13
N ALA A 2 19.09 -28.46 -45.12
CA ALA A 2 17.87 -28.29 -44.35
C ALA A 2 18.10 -28.68 -42.87
N THR A 3 17.47 -27.96 -41.94
CA THR A 3 17.09 -28.51 -40.63
C THR A 3 15.76 -27.92 -40.18
N SER A 4 14.88 -28.86 -39.82
CA SER A 4 13.44 -28.80 -39.65
C SER A 4 12.93 -27.91 -38.51
N THR A 5 11.81 -27.23 -38.78
CA THR A 5 10.94 -26.57 -37.81
C THR A 5 9.87 -27.55 -37.35
N THR A 6 9.87 -27.93 -36.07
CA THR A 6 8.81 -28.79 -35.48
C THR A 6 7.61 -27.94 -35.11
N THR A 7 6.58 -27.95 -35.95
CA THR A 7 5.27 -27.37 -35.66
C THR A 7 4.49 -28.28 -34.71
N ILE A 8 4.25 -27.85 -33.47
CA ILE A 8 3.32 -28.53 -32.56
C ILE A 8 1.90 -28.23 -33.04
N ARG A 9 1.25 -29.23 -33.64
CA ARG A 9 -0.19 -29.23 -33.95
C ARG A 9 -0.97 -29.41 -32.65
N THR A 10 -1.70 -28.37 -32.24
CA THR A 10 -2.72 -28.47 -31.19
C THR A 10 -3.88 -29.30 -31.72
N ILE A 11 -4.06 -30.50 -31.17
CA ILE A 11 -5.22 -31.35 -31.45
C ILE A 11 -6.42 -30.75 -30.74
N THR A 12 -7.28 -30.02 -31.47
CA THR A 12 -8.64 -29.70 -31.03
C THR A 12 -9.46 -30.98 -31.02
N THR A 13 -9.52 -31.63 -29.86
CA THR A 13 -10.48 -32.71 -29.62
C THR A 13 -11.79 -32.05 -29.19
N THR A 14 -12.73 -31.91 -30.13
CA THR A 14 -14.14 -31.61 -29.82
C THR A 14 -14.74 -32.83 -29.14
N CYS A 15 -14.83 -32.81 -27.82
CA CYS A 15 -15.56 -33.81 -27.05
C CYS A 15 -16.87 -33.19 -26.56
N GLY A 16 -17.97 -33.76 -27.08
CA GLY A 16 -19.26 -33.99 -26.42
C GLY A 16 -19.83 -32.91 -25.51
N ALA A 17 -20.95 -32.34 -25.94
CA ALA A 17 -21.87 -31.57 -25.12
C ALA A 17 -22.14 -32.26 -23.77
N CYS A 18 -21.57 -31.71 -22.70
CA CYS A 18 -21.92 -32.03 -21.33
C CYS A 18 -22.70 -30.86 -20.72
N ALA A 19 -23.98 -31.11 -20.48
CA ALA A 19 -24.89 -30.46 -19.55
C ALA A 19 -24.66 -28.96 -19.20
N ALA A 20 -25.52 -28.11 -19.78
CA ALA A 20 -26.03 -26.84 -19.23
C ALA A 20 -25.15 -26.10 -18.19
N GLU A 21 -24.35 -25.13 -18.64
CA GLU A 21 -23.80 -24.06 -17.79
C GLU A 21 -24.94 -23.14 -17.29
N SER A 22 -25.66 -23.57 -16.25
CA SER A 22 -26.75 -22.78 -15.67
C SER A 22 -26.30 -21.75 -14.62
N ASP A 23 -25.00 -21.70 -14.27
CA ASP A 23 -24.51 -20.78 -13.23
C ASP A 23 -23.12 -20.22 -13.56
N ARG A 24 -23.11 -19.08 -14.26
CA ARG A 24 -21.90 -18.37 -14.67
C ARG A 24 -21.13 -17.80 -13.48
N LEU A 25 -21.82 -17.40 -12.41
CA LEU A 25 -21.20 -16.79 -11.23
C LEU A 25 -20.31 -17.78 -10.49
N TYR A 26 -20.78 -19.03 -10.29
CA TYR A 26 -20.01 -20.07 -9.58
C TYR A 26 -19.26 -21.03 -10.51
N SER A 27 -18.99 -20.62 -11.75
CA SER A 27 -18.15 -21.41 -12.65
C SER A 27 -16.71 -21.53 -12.11
N PHE A 28 -16.05 -22.65 -12.36
CA PHE A 28 -14.65 -22.83 -11.97
C PHE A 28 -13.75 -21.73 -12.56
N ARG A 29 -14.04 -21.31 -13.79
CA ARG A 29 -13.35 -20.21 -14.47
C ARG A 29 -13.48 -18.90 -13.69
N SER A 30 -14.70 -18.53 -13.28
CA SER A 30 -14.96 -17.31 -12.51
C SER A 30 -14.20 -17.30 -11.18
N LEU A 31 -14.20 -18.43 -10.46
CA LEU A 31 -13.44 -18.57 -9.21
C LEU A 31 -11.93 -18.49 -9.43
N HIS A 32 -11.41 -19.10 -10.49
CA HIS A 32 -9.99 -19.04 -10.83
C HIS A 32 -9.56 -17.62 -11.19
N GLU A 33 -10.34 -16.89 -11.99
CA GLU A 33 -10.10 -15.48 -12.33
C GLU A 33 -10.14 -14.58 -11.07
N ALA A 34 -11.07 -14.83 -10.15
CA ALA A 34 -11.13 -14.15 -8.85
C ALA A 34 -9.90 -14.44 -7.98
N TYR A 35 -9.42 -15.69 -7.97
CA TYR A 35 -8.18 -16.08 -7.29
C TYR A 35 -6.96 -15.35 -7.86
N VAL A 36 -6.79 -15.35 -9.18
CA VAL A 36 -5.67 -14.66 -9.86
C VAL A 36 -5.67 -13.17 -9.52
N SER A 37 -6.86 -12.55 -9.51
CA SER A 37 -7.05 -11.15 -9.12
C SER A 37 -6.67 -10.88 -7.67
N CYS A 38 -7.10 -11.75 -6.73
CA CYS A 38 -6.78 -11.67 -5.31
C CYS A 38 -5.25 -11.79 -5.07
N ARG A 39 -4.58 -12.65 -5.83
CA ARG A 39 -3.17 -13.00 -5.67
C ARG A 39 -2.20 -11.89 -6.05
N ARG A 40 -2.53 -11.05 -7.05
CA ARG A 40 -1.60 -10.14 -7.76
C ARG A 40 -0.69 -9.27 -6.88
N ARG A 41 -1.08 -8.99 -5.63
CA ARG A 41 -0.28 -8.19 -4.67
C ARG A 41 -0.03 -8.89 -3.32
N LYS A 42 -0.37 -10.16 -3.20
CA LYS A 42 -0.39 -10.90 -1.91
C LYS A 42 0.27 -12.29 -1.96
N ARG A 43 0.96 -12.61 -3.06
CA ARG A 43 1.60 -13.91 -3.33
C ARG A 43 2.46 -14.43 -2.16
N ASN A 44 3.16 -13.55 -1.46
CA ASN A 44 4.11 -13.94 -0.39
C ASN A 44 3.50 -13.92 1.01
N THR A 45 2.17 -13.77 1.15
CA THR A 45 1.53 -13.87 2.47
C THR A 45 1.31 -15.33 2.86
N ILE A 46 1.50 -15.67 4.14
CA ILE A 46 1.36 -17.06 4.63
C ILE A 46 0.00 -17.67 4.26
N ASN A 47 -1.09 -16.91 4.39
CA ASN A 47 -2.43 -17.40 4.04
C ASN A 47 -2.58 -17.67 2.53
N ALA A 48 -1.96 -16.84 1.68
CA ALA A 48 -1.95 -17.09 0.23
C ALA A 48 -1.15 -18.36 -0.09
N LEU A 49 0.04 -18.51 0.50
CA LEU A 49 0.87 -19.70 0.29
C LEU A 49 0.18 -20.99 0.75
N ARG A 50 -0.49 -20.95 1.91
CA ARG A 50 -1.29 -22.09 2.41
C ARG A 50 -2.44 -22.45 1.48
N PHE A 51 -3.14 -21.46 0.94
CA PHE A 51 -4.21 -21.69 -0.04
C PHE A 51 -3.65 -22.24 -1.36
N GLU A 52 -2.51 -21.71 -1.83
CA GLU A 52 -1.85 -22.14 -3.07
C GLU A 52 -1.29 -23.57 -3.00
N ALA A 53 -0.94 -24.07 -1.80
CA ALA A 53 -0.42 -25.42 -1.62
C ALA A 53 -1.39 -26.52 -2.10
N SER A 54 -2.70 -26.28 -2.00
CA SER A 54 -3.77 -27.17 -2.49
C SER A 54 -4.78 -26.37 -3.32
N LEU A 55 -4.29 -25.60 -4.29
CA LEU A 55 -5.09 -24.61 -5.03
C LEU A 55 -6.37 -25.18 -5.65
N PHE A 56 -6.25 -26.29 -6.40
CA PHE A 56 -7.39 -26.88 -7.11
C PHE A 56 -8.45 -27.41 -6.14
N ASP A 57 -8.04 -28.17 -5.13
CA ASP A 57 -8.96 -28.72 -4.12
C ASP A 57 -9.68 -27.61 -3.36
N ASN A 58 -8.94 -26.57 -2.95
CA ASN A 58 -9.51 -25.42 -2.25
C ASN A 58 -10.54 -24.67 -3.11
N LEU A 59 -10.30 -24.52 -4.42
CA LEU A 59 -11.25 -23.88 -5.33
C LEU A 59 -12.48 -24.75 -5.62
N LEU A 60 -12.31 -26.07 -5.72
CA LEU A 60 -13.41 -27.01 -5.92
C LEU A 60 -14.31 -27.11 -4.68
N ASP A 61 -13.73 -27.19 -3.48
CA ASP A 61 -14.50 -27.13 -2.22
C ASP A 61 -15.24 -25.80 -2.10
N LEU A 62 -14.55 -24.66 -2.35
CA LEU A 62 -15.19 -23.35 -2.31
C LEU A 62 -16.36 -23.26 -3.29
N ARG A 63 -16.18 -23.76 -4.53
CA ARG A 63 -17.25 -23.81 -5.53
C ARG A 63 -18.45 -24.62 -5.04
N SER A 64 -18.22 -25.83 -4.55
CA SER A 64 -19.30 -26.69 -4.04
C SER A 64 -20.09 -26.00 -2.92
N ARG A 65 -19.38 -25.37 -1.98
CA ARG A 65 -19.98 -24.62 -0.86
C ARG A 65 -20.79 -23.40 -1.31
N LEU A 66 -20.36 -22.72 -2.37
CA LEU A 66 -21.11 -21.60 -2.94
C LEU A 66 -22.39 -22.10 -3.64
N GLN A 67 -22.28 -23.15 -4.45
CA GLN A 67 -23.41 -23.72 -5.20
C GLN A 67 -24.49 -24.32 -4.29
N ASN A 68 -24.10 -25.00 -3.21
CA ASN A 68 -25.05 -25.59 -2.26
C ASN A 68 -25.47 -24.65 -1.12
N GLY A 69 -25.02 -23.38 -1.13
CA GLY A 69 -25.38 -22.38 -0.11
C GLY A 69 -24.77 -22.61 1.29
N SER A 70 -23.87 -23.58 1.45
CA SER A 70 -23.22 -23.88 2.74
C SER A 70 -22.02 -22.97 3.05
N TYR A 71 -21.60 -22.11 2.11
CA TYR A 71 -20.52 -21.15 2.34
C TYR A 71 -20.78 -20.25 3.55
N ARG A 72 -19.81 -20.20 4.46
CA ARG A 72 -19.75 -19.26 5.58
C ARG A 72 -18.35 -18.65 5.63
N PRO A 73 -18.21 -17.32 5.74
CA PRO A 73 -16.91 -16.67 5.86
C PRO A 73 -16.08 -17.26 7.01
N SER A 74 -14.78 -17.40 6.82
CA SER A 74 -13.86 -17.81 7.87
C SER A 74 -13.62 -16.68 8.88
N ARG A 75 -13.00 -17.05 10.00
CA ARG A 75 -12.47 -16.11 10.99
C ARG A 75 -11.51 -15.10 10.36
N SER A 76 -11.64 -13.84 10.79
CA SER A 76 -10.80 -12.75 10.31
C SER A 76 -9.52 -12.62 11.12
N VAL A 77 -8.47 -12.04 10.53
CA VAL A 77 -7.27 -11.62 11.27
C VAL A 77 -7.43 -10.17 11.68
N CYS A 78 -7.44 -9.90 12.99
CA CYS A 78 -7.49 -8.56 13.55
C CYS A 78 -6.10 -8.06 13.91
N PHE A 79 -5.73 -6.85 13.51
CA PHE A 79 -4.49 -6.19 13.93
C PHE A 79 -4.65 -4.67 13.90
N VAL A 80 -3.78 -3.94 14.61
CA VAL A 80 -3.83 -2.47 14.70
C VAL A 80 -2.79 -1.82 13.79
N ALA A 81 -3.24 -1.02 12.83
CA ALA A 81 -2.39 -0.10 12.07
C ALA A 81 -2.07 1.13 12.93
N LYS A 82 -0.79 1.42 13.12
CA LYS A 82 -0.32 2.52 13.99
C LYS A 82 -0.34 3.91 13.35
N GLN A 83 -0.26 3.97 12.01
CA GLN A 83 -0.20 5.21 11.25
C GLN A 83 -1.29 5.26 10.18
N PRO A 84 -1.88 6.42 9.88
CA PRO A 84 -1.67 7.75 10.48
C PRO A 84 -2.24 7.92 11.91
N LYS A 85 -3.23 7.12 12.28
CA LYS A 85 -3.80 7.04 13.63
C LYS A 85 -4.02 5.56 13.92
N LEU A 86 -4.17 5.19 15.18
CA LEU A 86 -4.53 3.82 15.54
C LEU A 86 -5.86 3.45 14.87
N ARG A 87 -5.85 2.35 14.11
CA ARG A 87 -7.03 1.77 13.47
C ARG A 87 -6.91 0.27 13.53
N GLU A 88 -7.93 -0.38 14.05
CA GLU A 88 -8.09 -1.82 13.89
C GLU A 88 -8.40 -2.16 12.43
N ILE A 89 -7.87 -3.28 11.99
CA ILE A 89 -8.06 -3.84 10.65
C ILE A 89 -8.49 -5.28 10.82
N PHE A 90 -9.64 -5.62 10.25
CA PHE A 90 -10.11 -6.98 10.09
C PHE A 90 -9.84 -7.41 8.66
N ALA A 91 -8.83 -8.27 8.50
CA ALA A 91 -8.46 -8.80 7.22
C ALA A 91 -9.06 -10.21 7.08
N ALA A 92 -9.98 -10.38 6.14
CA ALA A 92 -10.57 -11.68 5.82
C ALA A 92 -9.50 -12.71 5.42
N ASP A 93 -9.81 -13.99 5.60
CA ASP A 93 -8.93 -15.06 5.14
C ASP A 93 -8.76 -15.06 3.61
N PHE A 94 -7.71 -15.68 3.10
CA PHE A 94 -7.45 -15.72 1.66
C PHE A 94 -8.61 -16.35 0.89
N ARG A 95 -9.22 -17.43 1.41
CA ARG A 95 -10.40 -18.06 0.78
C ARG A 95 -11.56 -17.07 0.59
N ASP A 96 -11.90 -16.32 1.64
CA ASP A 96 -13.03 -15.38 1.58
C ASP A 96 -12.70 -14.15 0.74
N ARG A 97 -11.42 -13.78 0.61
CA ARG A 97 -10.99 -12.75 -0.35
C ARG A 97 -11.20 -13.19 -1.79
N VAL A 98 -11.06 -14.48 -2.11
CA VAL A 98 -11.44 -14.98 -3.45
C VAL A 98 -12.91 -14.68 -3.70
N VAL A 99 -13.78 -14.93 -2.71
CA VAL A 99 -15.21 -14.58 -2.79
C VAL A 99 -15.44 -13.08 -2.94
N HIS A 100 -14.70 -12.24 -2.21
CA HIS A 100 -14.75 -10.77 -2.41
C HIS A 100 -14.39 -10.37 -3.84
N HIS A 101 -13.35 -11.00 -4.41
CA HIS A 101 -12.92 -10.79 -5.80
C HIS A 101 -13.87 -11.41 -6.83
N LEU A 102 -14.76 -12.32 -6.42
CA LEU A 102 -15.83 -12.86 -7.24
C LEU A 102 -17.02 -11.89 -7.30
N ILE A 103 -17.45 -11.34 -6.15
CA ILE A 103 -18.68 -10.53 -6.09
C ILE A 103 -18.48 -9.07 -6.49
N VAL A 104 -17.34 -8.46 -6.11
CA VAL A 104 -17.14 -7.01 -6.30
C VAL A 104 -17.17 -6.62 -7.78
N PRO A 105 -16.49 -7.33 -8.71
CA PRO A 105 -16.55 -6.97 -10.13
C PRO A 105 -17.96 -7.03 -10.72
N GLU A 106 -18.80 -7.99 -10.30
CA GLU A 106 -20.17 -8.10 -10.80
C GLU A 106 -21.05 -6.95 -10.29
N ILE A 107 -20.89 -6.54 -9.03
CA ILE A 107 -21.60 -5.39 -8.48
C ILE A 107 -21.06 -4.08 -9.07
N GLU A 108 -19.74 -3.98 -9.29
CA GLU A 108 -19.07 -2.81 -9.88
C GLU A 108 -19.61 -2.52 -11.28
N LYS A 109 -19.87 -3.54 -12.12
CA LYS A 109 -20.51 -3.35 -13.45
C LYS A 109 -21.87 -2.62 -13.38
N ILE A 110 -22.60 -2.78 -12.28
CA ILE A 110 -23.94 -2.20 -12.09
C ILE A 110 -23.84 -0.78 -11.51
N PHE A 111 -22.89 -0.55 -10.61
CA PHE A 111 -22.77 0.71 -9.87
C PHE A 111 -21.82 1.73 -10.50
N GLU A 112 -20.74 1.29 -11.14
CA GLU A 112 -19.74 2.20 -11.72
C GLU A 112 -20.33 3.19 -12.73
N PRO A 113 -21.28 2.81 -13.62
CA PRO A 113 -21.96 3.77 -14.50
C PRO A 113 -22.84 4.79 -13.76
N LYS A 114 -23.28 4.47 -12.54
CA LYS A 114 -24.16 5.32 -11.71
C LYS A 114 -23.37 6.29 -10.86
N PHE A 115 -22.10 6.00 -10.56
CA PHE A 115 -21.27 6.88 -9.76
C PHE A 115 -20.95 8.19 -10.48
N ILE A 116 -21.01 9.30 -9.75
CA ILE A 116 -20.57 10.59 -10.28
C ILE A 116 -19.09 10.55 -10.67
N HIS A 117 -18.70 11.37 -11.64
CA HIS A 117 -17.29 11.46 -12.04
C HIS A 117 -16.38 11.93 -10.89
N ASP A 118 -16.86 12.82 -10.02
CA ASP A 118 -16.05 13.51 -9.01
C ASP A 118 -15.90 12.74 -7.68
N SER A 119 -16.16 11.43 -7.67
CA SER A 119 -15.83 10.50 -6.59
C SER A 119 -14.59 9.67 -6.96
N TYR A 120 -13.52 9.75 -6.16
CA TYR A 120 -12.18 9.30 -6.58
C TYR A 120 -11.56 8.13 -5.81
N ALA A 121 -12.16 7.71 -4.70
CA ALA A 121 -11.58 6.65 -3.88
C ALA A 121 -11.92 5.25 -4.41
N CYS A 122 -10.97 4.32 -4.36
CA CYS A 122 -11.17 2.88 -4.66
C CYS A 122 -11.92 2.58 -5.97
N ARG A 123 -11.66 3.35 -7.03
CA ARG A 123 -12.26 3.18 -8.37
C ARG A 123 -11.19 3.08 -9.43
N THR A 124 -11.47 2.30 -10.48
CA THR A 124 -10.52 2.10 -11.59
C THR A 124 -10.27 3.42 -12.34
N GLY A 125 -9.00 3.74 -12.62
CA GLY A 125 -8.61 5.00 -13.26
C GLY A 125 -8.75 6.25 -12.36
N LYS A 126 -9.18 6.08 -11.10
CA LYS A 126 -9.25 7.14 -10.09
C LYS A 126 -8.15 6.96 -9.05
N GLY A 127 -8.00 7.94 -8.16
CA GLY A 127 -7.04 7.87 -7.06
C GLY A 127 -6.69 9.22 -6.47
N THR A 128 -5.74 9.21 -5.53
CA THR A 128 -5.34 10.39 -4.76
C THR A 128 -4.89 11.56 -5.63
N HIS A 129 -3.99 11.31 -6.58
CA HIS A 129 -3.47 12.36 -7.46
C HIS A 129 -4.56 12.92 -8.38
N ALA A 130 -5.42 12.06 -8.93
CA ALA A 130 -6.54 12.49 -9.77
C ALA A 130 -7.53 13.38 -8.99
N ALA A 131 -7.82 13.03 -7.73
CA ALA A 131 -8.68 13.83 -6.85
C ALA A 131 -8.05 15.20 -6.53
N VAL A 132 -6.76 15.22 -6.21
CA VAL A 132 -6.00 16.45 -5.92
C VAL A 132 -5.97 17.39 -7.14
N MET A 133 -5.70 16.84 -8.33
CA MET A 133 -5.70 17.61 -9.58
C MET A 133 -7.10 18.13 -9.92
N ARG A 134 -8.15 17.33 -9.67
CA ARG A 134 -9.53 17.78 -9.86
C ARG A 134 -9.90 18.90 -8.90
N LEU A 135 -9.49 18.81 -7.64
CA LEU A 135 -9.70 19.87 -6.66
C LEU A 135 -9.00 21.17 -7.09
N LYS A 136 -7.74 21.09 -7.54
CA LYS A 136 -7.02 22.25 -8.11
C LYS A 136 -7.79 22.87 -9.28
N HIS A 137 -8.30 22.04 -10.18
CA HIS A 137 -9.12 22.49 -11.30
C HIS A 137 -10.40 23.21 -10.82
N PHE A 138 -11.15 22.65 -9.87
CA PHE A 138 -12.32 23.30 -9.30
C PHE A 138 -12.00 24.62 -8.59
N MET A 139 -10.88 24.69 -7.87
CA MET A 139 -10.39 25.94 -7.27
C MET A 139 -10.14 27.02 -8.33
N ASN A 140 -9.55 26.65 -9.47
CA ASN A 140 -9.33 27.58 -10.59
C ASN A 140 -10.65 28.02 -11.24
N CYS A 141 -11.59 27.10 -11.45
CA CYS A 141 -12.90 27.40 -12.02
C CYS A 141 -13.70 28.36 -11.14
N VAL A 142 -13.83 28.07 -9.84
CA VAL A 142 -14.64 28.89 -8.93
C VAL A 142 -14.05 30.29 -8.74
N THR A 143 -12.72 30.40 -8.68
CA THR A 143 -12.03 31.69 -8.53
C THR A 143 -11.86 32.45 -9.85
N LYS A 144 -12.27 31.88 -10.99
CA LYS A 144 -11.98 32.42 -12.33
C LYS A 144 -10.50 32.77 -12.52
N GLY A 145 -9.62 31.86 -12.10
CA GLY A 145 -8.17 32.06 -12.11
C GLY A 145 -7.69 33.12 -11.12
N GLY A 146 -8.26 33.14 -9.90
CA GLY A 146 -7.87 34.06 -8.82
C GLY A 146 -8.55 35.43 -8.82
N ARG A 147 -9.40 35.74 -9.80
CA ARG A 147 -10.11 37.03 -9.92
C ARG A 147 -11.28 37.19 -8.95
N VAL A 148 -11.87 36.08 -8.50
CA VAL A 148 -13.06 36.06 -7.64
C VAL A 148 -12.73 35.42 -6.31
N ALA A 149 -12.96 36.17 -5.23
CA ALA A 149 -12.90 35.62 -3.88
C ALA A 149 -13.89 34.46 -3.75
N SER A 150 -13.37 33.29 -3.41
CA SER A 150 -14.15 32.06 -3.30
C SER A 150 -13.78 31.30 -2.04
N TRP A 151 -14.69 30.43 -1.61
CA TRP A 151 -14.57 29.66 -0.39
C TRP A 151 -14.61 28.18 -0.70
N PHE A 152 -13.97 27.40 0.15
CA PHE A 152 -14.15 25.95 0.19
C PHE A 152 -14.61 25.52 1.57
N MET A 153 -15.44 24.49 1.60
CA MET A 153 -15.86 23.80 2.80
C MET A 153 -15.47 22.34 2.69
N GLN A 154 -14.66 21.87 3.63
CA GLN A 154 -14.32 20.45 3.77
C GLN A 154 -15.14 19.85 4.90
N LEU A 155 -15.84 18.76 4.58
CA LEU A 155 -16.74 18.03 5.44
C LEU A 155 -16.28 16.56 5.51
N ASP A 156 -16.52 15.95 6.66
CA ASP A 156 -16.07 14.60 6.97
C ASP A 156 -17.12 13.90 7.84
N ILE A 157 -17.33 12.60 7.62
CA ILE A 157 -18.33 11.79 8.30
C ILE A 157 -17.73 11.17 9.57
N ARG A 158 -18.45 11.31 10.68
CA ARG A 158 -18.04 10.74 11.96
C ARG A 158 -17.99 9.22 11.89
N SER A 159 -16.80 8.67 12.08
CA SER A 159 -16.55 7.22 12.16
C SER A 159 -17.18 6.42 11.01
N PHE A 160 -17.13 6.96 9.80
CA PHE A 160 -17.88 6.46 8.63
C PHE A 160 -18.09 4.94 8.57
N PHE A 161 -17.01 4.15 8.48
CA PHE A 161 -17.13 2.68 8.38
C PHE A 161 -17.82 2.01 9.57
N MET A 162 -17.72 2.56 10.77
CA MET A 162 -18.39 2.04 11.97
C MET A 162 -19.86 2.48 12.07
N SER A 163 -20.20 3.58 11.39
CA SER A 163 -21.54 4.18 11.41
C SER A 163 -22.45 3.66 10.30
N ILE A 164 -21.92 2.96 9.27
CA ILE A 164 -22.72 2.41 8.17
C ILE A 164 -23.78 1.46 8.72
N ASP A 165 -25.05 1.73 8.38
CA ASP A 165 -26.16 0.86 8.69
C ASP A 165 -26.27 -0.27 7.64
N ARG A 166 -26.16 -1.53 8.09
CA ARG A 166 -26.10 -2.69 7.18
C ARG A 166 -27.42 -2.93 6.47
N GLU A 167 -28.56 -2.71 7.13
CA GLU A 167 -29.87 -2.87 6.52
C GLU A 167 -30.11 -1.84 5.41
N THR A 168 -29.76 -0.58 5.67
CA THR A 168 -29.81 0.49 4.67
C THR A 168 -28.92 0.17 3.47
N LEU A 169 -27.69 -0.31 3.71
CA LEU A 169 -26.76 -0.72 2.65
C LEU A 169 -27.33 -1.87 1.82
N LEU A 170 -27.86 -2.91 2.48
CA LEU A 170 -28.48 -4.04 1.80
C LEU A 170 -29.71 -3.62 1.00
N GLY A 171 -30.53 -2.70 1.52
CA GLY A 171 -31.66 -2.14 0.79
C GLY A 171 -31.24 -1.35 -0.45
N ILE A 172 -30.12 -0.59 -0.40
CA ILE A 172 -29.56 0.08 -1.59
C ILE A 172 -29.11 -0.96 -2.62
N LEU A 173 -28.38 -1.99 -2.18
CA LEU A 173 -27.88 -3.06 -3.05
C LEU A 173 -29.04 -3.82 -3.70
N GLU A 174 -30.03 -4.24 -2.92
CA GLU A 174 -31.21 -4.98 -3.38
C GLU A 174 -31.97 -4.20 -4.43
N ARG A 175 -32.30 -2.93 -4.15
CA ARG A 175 -33.02 -2.07 -5.12
C ARG A 175 -32.29 -1.98 -6.45
N GLN A 176 -30.96 -1.84 -6.44
CA GLN A 176 -30.19 -1.66 -7.67
C GLN A 176 -29.92 -2.97 -8.41
N LEU A 177 -29.80 -4.09 -7.69
CA LEU A 177 -29.63 -5.43 -8.28
C LEU A 177 -30.94 -5.93 -8.91
N MET A 178 -32.09 -5.67 -8.26
CA MET A 178 -33.39 -6.20 -8.70
C MET A 178 -34.08 -5.34 -9.77
N ARG A 179 -33.83 -4.02 -9.81
CA ARG A 179 -34.49 -3.08 -10.75
C ARG A 179 -34.21 -3.39 -12.22
N ASP A 180 -33.05 -3.96 -12.54
CA ASP A 180 -32.70 -4.36 -13.92
C ASP A 180 -33.27 -5.73 -14.33
N SER A 181 -33.87 -6.49 -13.41
CA SER A 181 -34.44 -7.82 -13.70
C SER A 181 -35.86 -7.70 -14.26
N SER A 182 -36.61 -6.67 -13.82
CA SER A 182 -37.99 -6.40 -14.22
C SER A 182 -38.10 -5.76 -15.61
N ALA A 183 -37.12 -4.96 -16.03
CA ALA A 183 -37.09 -4.32 -17.34
C ALA A 183 -36.90 -5.32 -18.51
N ARG A 184 -36.30 -6.49 -18.25
CA ARG A 184 -36.12 -7.56 -19.27
C ARG A 184 -37.32 -8.52 -19.36
N ARG A 185 -38.18 -8.61 -18.35
CA ARG A 185 -39.38 -9.47 -18.37
C ARG A 185 -40.48 -8.89 -19.27
N HIS A 186 -40.67 -7.56 -19.26
CA HIS A 186 -41.68 -6.89 -20.10
C HIS A 186 -41.38 -6.94 -21.61
N SER A 187 -40.16 -7.27 -22.03
CA SER A 187 -39.83 -7.44 -23.46
C SER A 187 -40.05 -8.87 -23.97
N ARG A 188 -40.43 -9.83 -23.10
CA ARG A 188 -40.70 -11.23 -23.47
C ARG A 188 -42.17 -11.64 -23.38
N GLU A 189 -43.04 -10.81 -22.82
CA GLU A 189 -44.48 -11.09 -22.68
C GLU A 189 -45.36 -10.38 -23.73
N SER A 190 -44.79 -9.61 -24.66
CA SER A 190 -45.50 -9.15 -25.86
C SER A 190 -45.38 -10.18 -26.98
N GLY A 191 -46.13 -11.27 -26.88
CA GLY A 191 -46.29 -12.28 -27.92
C GLY A 191 -47.63 -12.99 -27.76
N ASN A 192 -48.64 -12.46 -28.47
CA ASN A 192 -49.96 -12.99 -28.84
C ASN A 192 -50.76 -13.90 -27.86
N PRO A 193 -52.00 -13.53 -27.48
CA PRO A 193 -52.88 -14.39 -26.70
C PRO A 193 -53.95 -15.07 -27.57
N GLU A 194 -53.67 -16.21 -28.20
CA GLU A 194 -54.73 -17.07 -28.75
C GLU A 194 -54.34 -18.56 -28.68
N ASN A 195 -54.79 -19.25 -27.62
CA ASN A 195 -55.69 -20.40 -27.68
C ASN A 195 -55.69 -21.19 -26.37
N SER A 196 -56.91 -21.43 -25.91
CA SER A 196 -57.30 -22.17 -24.73
C SER A 196 -57.10 -23.68 -24.91
N THR A 197 -56.57 -24.35 -23.89
CA THR A 197 -57.20 -25.57 -23.34
C THR A 197 -56.69 -25.89 -21.94
N THR A 198 -57.66 -26.21 -21.10
CA THR A 198 -57.62 -26.60 -19.70
C THR A 198 -56.85 -27.91 -19.46
N THR A 199 -55.83 -27.89 -18.61
CA THR A 199 -55.50 -29.00 -17.71
C THR A 199 -54.97 -28.45 -16.39
N LEU A 200 -55.67 -28.77 -15.32
CA LEU A 200 -55.22 -28.61 -13.94
C LEU A 200 -54.00 -29.52 -13.73
N ASP A 201 -52.83 -28.92 -13.47
CA ASP A 201 -51.73 -29.62 -12.82
C ASP A 201 -51.18 -28.76 -11.69
N SER A 202 -51.48 -29.21 -10.47
CA SER A 202 -50.97 -28.70 -9.22
C SER A 202 -49.50 -29.10 -9.07
N GLY A 203 -48.62 -28.41 -9.80
CA GLY A 203 -47.17 -28.55 -9.71
C GLY A 203 -46.55 -27.34 -9.02
N LEU A 204 -46.06 -27.55 -7.80
CA LEU A 204 -45.26 -26.63 -7.00
C LEU A 204 -44.06 -26.13 -7.83
N LYS A 205 -44.17 -24.95 -8.46
CA LYS A 205 -43.08 -24.32 -9.21
C LYS A 205 -42.08 -23.68 -8.24
N THR A 206 -41.01 -24.41 -7.93
CA THR A 206 -39.80 -23.86 -7.30
C THR A 206 -39.25 -22.77 -8.21
N ALA A 207 -39.44 -21.50 -7.82
CA ALA A 207 -38.94 -20.35 -8.57
C ALA A 207 -37.42 -20.45 -8.69
N GLY A 208 -36.92 -20.62 -9.91
CA GLY A 208 -35.48 -20.67 -10.18
C GLY A 208 -34.79 -19.37 -9.73
N THR A 209 -33.90 -19.48 -8.75
CA THR A 209 -33.05 -18.40 -8.25
C THR A 209 -32.24 -17.81 -9.42
N THR A 210 -32.36 -16.51 -9.68
CA THR A 210 -31.57 -15.86 -10.73
C THR A 210 -30.12 -15.67 -10.28
N GLU A 211 -29.18 -15.53 -11.22
CA GLU A 211 -27.76 -15.24 -10.92
C GLU A 211 -27.59 -13.99 -10.03
N ARG A 212 -28.48 -13.01 -10.18
CA ARG A 212 -28.51 -11.80 -9.33
C ARG A 212 -29.02 -12.07 -7.92
N ASP A 213 -29.98 -12.97 -7.75
CA ASP A 213 -30.44 -13.41 -6.44
C ASP A 213 -29.32 -14.15 -5.70
N ALA A 214 -28.56 -14.98 -6.41
CA ALA A 214 -27.37 -15.66 -5.88
C ALA A 214 -26.28 -14.65 -5.47
N LEU A 215 -26.01 -13.64 -6.32
CA LEU A 215 -25.07 -12.55 -6.02
C LEU A 215 -25.51 -11.72 -4.79
N PHE A 216 -26.80 -11.37 -4.70
CA PHE A 216 -27.33 -10.62 -3.56
C PHE A 216 -27.28 -11.44 -2.28
N THR A 217 -27.65 -12.72 -2.33
CA THR A 217 -27.59 -13.65 -1.19
C THR A 217 -26.17 -13.76 -0.65
N LEU A 218 -25.19 -13.95 -1.53
CA LEU A 218 -23.78 -14.02 -1.15
C LEU A 218 -23.27 -12.70 -0.58
N THR A 219 -23.70 -11.57 -1.15
CA THR A 219 -23.39 -10.23 -0.64
C THR A 219 -23.96 -10.02 0.75
N LYS A 220 -25.20 -10.47 1.00
CA LYS A 220 -25.85 -10.42 2.30
C LYS A 220 -25.09 -11.23 3.35
N ILE A 221 -24.58 -12.41 2.99
CA ILE A 221 -23.72 -13.22 3.88
C ILE A 221 -22.46 -12.44 4.28
N ILE A 222 -21.80 -11.77 3.33
CA ILE A 222 -20.56 -11.03 3.59
C ILE A 222 -20.81 -9.76 4.41
N VAL A 223 -21.84 -8.97 4.08
CA VAL A 223 -22.17 -7.73 4.80
C VAL A 223 -22.60 -8.02 6.24
N ASN A 224 -23.32 -9.11 6.47
CA ASN A 224 -23.78 -9.49 7.80
C ASN A 224 -22.76 -10.30 8.61
N GLN A 225 -21.56 -10.56 8.07
CA GLN A 225 -20.50 -11.22 8.82
C GLN A 225 -20.11 -10.39 10.06
N ASP A 226 -20.14 -11.01 11.23
CA ASP A 226 -19.62 -10.43 12.45
C ASP A 226 -18.15 -10.85 12.65
N CYS A 227 -17.23 -9.95 12.31
CA CYS A 227 -15.80 -10.20 12.44
C CYS A 227 -15.28 -10.12 13.89
N THR A 228 -16.12 -9.74 14.86
CA THR A 228 -15.70 -9.54 16.26
C THR A 228 -15.81 -10.78 17.14
N LYS A 229 -16.58 -11.79 16.70
CA LYS A 229 -16.85 -13.01 17.49
C LYS A 229 -15.77 -14.08 17.37
N ASP A 230 -15.30 -14.35 16.16
CA ASP A 230 -14.29 -15.37 15.88
C ASP A 230 -13.17 -14.76 15.02
N TYR A 231 -12.12 -14.28 15.69
CA TYR A 231 -10.98 -13.63 15.05
C TYR A 231 -9.65 -14.05 15.67
N ILE A 232 -8.59 -13.96 14.86
CA ILE A 232 -7.21 -14.14 15.30
C ILE A 232 -6.58 -12.76 15.48
N TYR A 233 -6.21 -12.41 16.71
CA TYR A 233 -5.49 -11.17 16.96
C TYR A 233 -3.99 -11.31 16.64
N LYS A 234 -3.42 -10.32 15.95
CA LYS A 234 -1.99 -10.25 15.63
C LYS A 234 -1.40 -8.90 16.06
N GLY A 235 -0.48 -8.92 17.00
CA GLY A 235 0.24 -7.74 17.49
C GLY A 235 0.12 -7.59 19.01
N ASP A 236 0.42 -6.40 19.52
CA ASP A 236 0.28 -6.07 20.95
C ASP A 236 -1.20 -5.74 21.27
N PRO A 237 -1.88 -6.50 22.15
CA PRO A 237 -3.28 -6.27 22.48
C PRO A 237 -3.56 -4.90 23.09
N ARG A 238 -2.57 -4.29 23.76
CA ARG A 238 -2.71 -2.95 24.37
C ARG A 238 -3.00 -1.87 23.34
N LEU A 239 -2.65 -2.09 22.07
CA LEU A 239 -2.94 -1.16 20.99
C LEU A 239 -4.44 -1.05 20.67
N LEU A 240 -5.23 -2.10 20.93
CA LEU A 240 -6.69 -2.05 20.75
C LEU A 240 -7.33 -1.09 21.76
N GLN A 241 -6.85 -1.10 23.01
CA GLN A 241 -7.34 -0.21 24.07
C GLN A 241 -7.10 1.27 23.75
N GLY A 242 -6.10 1.57 22.92
CA GLY A 242 -5.81 2.93 22.45
C GLY A 242 -6.75 3.43 21.33
N ILE A 243 -7.67 2.58 20.82
CA ILE A 243 -8.64 2.97 19.80
C ILE A 243 -9.89 3.53 20.50
N PRO A 244 -10.36 4.74 20.14
CA PRO A 244 -11.59 5.27 20.70
C PRO A 244 -12.79 4.35 20.43
N HIS A 245 -13.64 4.12 21.44
CA HIS A 245 -14.80 3.21 21.34
C HIS A 245 -15.64 3.42 20.08
N HIS A 246 -16.01 4.67 19.78
CA HIS A 246 -16.79 5.03 18.58
C HIS A 246 -16.08 4.78 17.23
N LYS A 247 -14.84 4.27 17.22
CA LYS A 247 -14.03 3.94 16.02
C LYS A 247 -13.63 2.47 15.95
N SER A 248 -14.19 1.65 16.84
CA SER A 248 -13.91 0.23 16.92
C SER A 248 -15.20 -0.58 16.75
N LEU A 249 -15.13 -1.61 15.92
CA LEU A 249 -16.18 -2.56 15.62
C LEU A 249 -16.59 -3.37 16.87
N PHE A 250 -15.71 -3.47 17.87
CA PHE A 250 -16.00 -4.15 19.14
C PHE A 250 -17.03 -3.44 20.01
N HIS A 251 -17.28 -2.14 19.77
CA HIS A 251 -18.11 -1.30 20.65
C HIS A 251 -19.33 -0.72 19.95
N ILE A 252 -19.60 -1.11 18.71
CA ILE A 252 -20.77 -0.64 17.98
C ILE A 252 -21.99 -1.54 18.19
N PRO A 253 -23.22 -1.00 18.09
CA PRO A 253 -24.43 -1.80 18.12
C PRO A 253 -24.49 -2.85 17.00
N PRO A 254 -25.16 -3.98 17.23
CA PRO A 254 -25.47 -4.95 16.18
C PRO A 254 -26.16 -4.28 14.98
N GLY A 255 -25.89 -4.79 13.77
CA GLY A 255 -26.45 -4.24 12.53
C GLY A 255 -25.72 -3.02 11.97
N LYS A 256 -24.75 -2.45 12.69
CA LYS A 256 -23.91 -1.35 12.19
C LYS A 256 -22.47 -1.79 11.89
N GLY A 257 -21.81 -0.95 11.10
CA GLY A 257 -20.39 -1.00 10.81
C GLY A 257 -19.97 -2.04 9.78
N LEU A 258 -18.86 -1.75 9.10
CA LEU A 258 -18.18 -2.64 8.17
C LEU A 258 -16.71 -2.82 8.58
N PRO A 259 -16.13 -4.03 8.44
CA PRO A 259 -14.75 -4.30 8.79
C PRO A 259 -13.78 -3.53 7.89
N ILE A 260 -12.86 -2.76 8.47
CA ILE A 260 -11.79 -2.09 7.72
C ILE A 260 -10.74 -3.13 7.32
N GLY A 261 -10.40 -3.23 6.03
CA GLY A 261 -9.36 -4.14 5.54
C GLY A 261 -9.79 -5.05 4.39
N ASN A 262 -11.09 -5.18 4.17
CA ASN A 262 -11.67 -5.98 3.10
C ASN A 262 -11.96 -5.14 1.84
N LEU A 263 -11.85 -5.78 0.67
CA LEU A 263 -12.16 -5.16 -0.63
C LEU A 263 -13.64 -4.71 -0.69
N THR A 264 -14.53 -5.57 -0.20
CA THR A 264 -15.98 -5.36 -0.14
C THR A 264 -16.33 -4.11 0.66
N SER A 265 -15.77 -3.95 1.87
CA SER A 265 -16.04 -2.77 2.70
C SER A 265 -15.68 -1.46 2.02
N GLN A 266 -14.56 -1.41 1.29
CA GLN A 266 -14.14 -0.21 0.56
C GLN A 266 -15.12 0.15 -0.55
N PHE A 267 -15.51 -0.84 -1.35
CA PHE A 267 -16.45 -0.65 -2.43
C PHE A 267 -17.85 -0.28 -1.92
N PHE A 268 -18.35 -0.98 -0.89
CA PHE A 268 -19.64 -0.69 -0.29
C PHE A 268 -19.72 0.68 0.37
N GLY A 269 -18.61 1.20 0.90
CA GLY A 269 -18.54 2.59 1.34
C GLY A 269 -18.85 3.58 0.21
N ASN A 270 -18.39 3.31 -1.01
CA ASN A 270 -18.72 4.14 -2.18
C ASN A 270 -20.17 3.95 -2.64
N VAL A 271 -20.67 2.72 -2.64
CA VAL A 271 -22.08 2.43 -2.95
C VAL A 271 -23.00 3.20 -2.01
N TYR A 272 -22.71 3.17 -0.71
CA TYR A 272 -23.52 3.83 0.32
C TYR A 272 -23.55 5.36 0.13
N LEU A 273 -22.38 5.97 -0.10
CA LEU A 273 -22.28 7.42 -0.28
C LEU A 273 -22.64 7.90 -1.69
N ASN A 274 -22.93 7.00 -2.64
CA ASN A 274 -23.45 7.43 -3.93
C ASN A 274 -24.81 8.10 -3.78
N GLU A 275 -25.66 7.68 -2.83
CA GLU A 275 -26.94 8.37 -2.56
C GLU A 275 -26.71 9.85 -2.20
N LEU A 276 -25.68 10.14 -1.40
CA LEU A 276 -25.25 11.51 -1.10
C LEU A 276 -24.71 12.22 -2.35
N ASP A 277 -23.85 11.55 -3.13
CA ASP A 277 -23.27 12.14 -4.35
C ASP A 277 -24.37 12.59 -5.33
N GLN A 278 -25.40 11.75 -5.52
CA GLN A 278 -26.54 12.05 -6.38
C GLN A 278 -27.35 13.22 -5.84
N PHE A 279 -27.64 13.24 -4.53
CA PHE A 279 -28.32 14.35 -3.88
C PHE A 279 -27.57 15.68 -4.07
N VAL A 280 -26.26 15.70 -3.84
CA VAL A 280 -25.45 16.92 -3.93
C VAL A 280 -25.33 17.43 -5.37
N LYS A 281 -25.15 16.53 -6.36
CA LYS A 281 -24.98 16.93 -7.77
C LYS A 281 -26.30 17.26 -8.48
N HIS A 282 -27.37 16.52 -8.21
CA HIS A 282 -28.62 16.67 -8.97
C HIS A 282 -29.67 17.54 -8.27
N LEU A 283 -29.76 17.47 -6.93
CA LEU A 283 -30.72 18.26 -6.16
C LEU A 283 -30.12 19.58 -5.69
N LEU A 284 -28.99 19.56 -4.97
CA LEU A 284 -28.32 20.79 -4.53
C LEU A 284 -27.60 21.55 -5.65
N LYS A 285 -27.39 20.87 -6.79
CA LYS A 285 -26.70 21.38 -7.98
C LYS A 285 -25.33 22.00 -7.64
N ALA A 286 -24.62 21.41 -6.68
CA ALA A 286 -23.31 21.86 -6.27
C ALA A 286 -22.28 21.49 -7.36
N ARG A 287 -21.99 22.44 -8.25
CA ARG A 287 -21.10 22.24 -9.41
C ARG A 287 -19.73 21.72 -8.99
N HIS A 288 -19.10 22.38 -8.02
CA HIS A 288 -17.76 22.08 -7.53
C HIS A 288 -17.82 21.23 -6.25
N TYR A 289 -18.36 20.02 -6.37
CA TYR A 289 -18.34 18.99 -5.32
C TYR A 289 -17.39 17.86 -5.72
N LEU A 290 -16.55 17.44 -4.77
CA LEU A 290 -15.59 16.35 -4.91
C LEU A 290 -15.59 15.48 -3.64
N ARG A 291 -15.51 14.16 -3.80
CA ARG A 291 -15.48 13.20 -2.69
C ARG A 291 -14.31 12.20 -2.79
N TYR A 292 -13.73 11.88 -1.64
CA TYR A 292 -12.77 10.79 -1.45
C TYR A 292 -13.11 10.01 -0.18
N VAL A 293 -13.78 8.86 -0.34
CA VAL A 293 -14.37 8.10 0.76
C VAL A 293 -15.36 8.98 1.56
N ASP A 294 -15.03 9.28 2.82
CA ASP A 294 -15.79 10.05 3.80
C ASP A 294 -15.44 11.54 3.82
N ASP A 295 -14.33 11.93 3.20
CA ASP A 295 -13.87 13.31 3.08
C ASP A 295 -14.38 13.92 1.76
N PHE A 296 -15.12 15.02 1.85
CA PHE A 296 -15.64 15.71 0.67
C PHE A 296 -15.54 17.22 0.79
N ILE A 297 -15.38 17.87 -0.36
CA ILE A 297 -15.13 19.29 -0.47
C ILE A 297 -16.16 19.92 -1.40
N LEU A 298 -16.78 21.00 -0.94
CA LEU A 298 -17.62 21.89 -1.72
C LEU A 298 -16.90 23.22 -1.93
N LEU A 299 -17.01 23.78 -3.13
CA LEU A 299 -16.51 25.12 -3.42
C LEU A 299 -17.62 26.00 -3.99
N ASP A 300 -17.68 27.25 -3.50
CA ASP A 300 -18.62 28.25 -3.98
C ASP A 300 -18.05 29.66 -3.80
N THR A 301 -18.65 30.64 -4.46
CA THR A 301 -18.28 32.05 -4.31
C THR A 301 -18.89 32.65 -3.04
N SER A 302 -20.04 32.15 -2.59
CA SER A 302 -20.70 32.56 -1.34
C SER A 302 -20.41 31.59 -0.21
N ARG A 303 -20.06 32.14 0.95
CA ARG A 303 -19.84 31.40 2.19
C ARG A 303 -21.16 30.89 2.77
N GLU A 304 -22.21 31.70 2.67
CA GLU A 304 -23.55 31.46 3.19
C GLU A 304 -24.17 30.25 2.49
N ARG A 305 -24.02 30.17 1.15
CA ARG A 305 -24.51 29.03 0.37
C ARG A 305 -23.82 27.71 0.76
N LEU A 306 -22.54 27.75 1.16
CA LEU A 306 -21.87 26.56 1.65
C LEU A 306 -22.44 26.11 3.01
N LEU A 307 -22.78 27.05 3.89
CA LEU A 307 -23.40 26.76 5.19
C LEU A 307 -24.82 26.20 5.02
N GLU A 308 -25.62 26.77 4.12
CA GLU A 308 -26.95 26.25 3.80
C GLU A 308 -26.87 24.80 3.26
N ARG A 309 -26.00 24.56 2.28
CA ARG A 309 -25.78 23.21 1.73
C ARG A 309 -25.27 22.23 2.77
N LYS A 310 -24.45 22.68 3.73
CA LYS A 310 -23.98 21.83 4.83
C LYS A 310 -25.15 21.34 5.67
N GLU A 311 -26.09 22.21 6.03
CA GLU A 311 -27.25 21.81 6.84
C GLU A 311 -28.17 20.85 6.06
N GLN A 312 -28.42 21.12 4.78
CA GLN A 312 -29.16 20.20 3.90
C GLN A 312 -28.47 18.83 3.78
N ILE A 313 -27.14 18.80 3.66
CA ILE A 313 -26.35 17.55 3.66
C ILE A 313 -26.45 16.84 5.02
N ARG A 314 -26.38 17.58 6.13
CA ARG A 314 -26.50 17.02 7.48
C ARG A 314 -27.84 16.33 7.69
N GLU A 315 -28.92 16.97 7.27
CA GLU A 315 -30.28 16.42 7.35
C GLU A 315 -30.43 15.18 6.46
N PHE A 316 -29.99 15.26 5.21
CA PHE A 316 -30.01 14.12 4.29
C PHE A 316 -29.25 12.91 4.86
N LEU A 317 -28.04 13.13 5.39
CA LEU A 317 -27.22 12.07 6.00
C LEU A 317 -27.93 11.43 7.19
N LYS A 318 -28.57 12.23 8.04
CA LYS A 318 -29.28 11.74 9.23
C LYS A 318 -30.51 10.93 8.85
N GLU A 319 -31.35 11.45 7.95
CA GLU A 319 -32.65 10.86 7.62
C GLU A 319 -32.57 9.68 6.65
N ARG A 320 -31.68 9.74 5.65
CA ARG A 320 -31.62 8.73 4.58
C ARG A 320 -30.54 7.69 4.77
N LEU A 321 -29.45 8.07 5.44
CA LEU A 321 -28.27 7.23 5.58
C LEU A 321 -27.90 6.94 7.04
N ALA A 322 -28.66 7.43 8.03
CA ALA A 322 -28.36 7.24 9.45
C ALA A 322 -26.88 7.58 9.83
N LEU A 323 -26.30 8.58 9.15
CA LEU A 323 -24.92 9.02 9.32
C LEU A 323 -24.85 10.40 9.99
N GLU A 324 -23.74 10.66 10.69
CA GLU A 324 -23.46 11.94 11.33
C GLU A 324 -22.24 12.62 10.73
N LEU A 325 -22.33 13.93 10.49
CA LEU A 325 -21.16 14.75 10.16
C LEU A 325 -20.29 14.99 11.39
N LYS A 326 -18.98 15.17 11.19
CA LYS A 326 -18.12 15.73 12.24
C LYS A 326 -18.53 17.17 12.55
N PRO A 327 -18.48 17.58 13.83
CA PRO A 327 -18.83 18.94 14.23
C PRO A 327 -17.81 19.96 13.72
N GLU A 328 -16.53 19.58 13.68
CA GLU A 328 -15.44 20.39 13.16
C GLU A 328 -15.52 20.47 11.63
N VAL A 329 -15.73 21.68 11.11
CA VAL A 329 -15.77 21.96 9.67
C VAL A 329 -14.66 22.92 9.30
N THR A 330 -13.96 22.62 8.21
CA THR A 330 -12.97 23.57 7.66
C THR A 330 -13.65 24.40 6.58
N LEU A 331 -13.98 25.65 6.91
CA LEU A 331 -14.52 26.65 5.99
C LEU A 331 -13.52 27.80 5.86
N LYS A 332 -12.88 27.91 4.68
CA LYS A 332 -11.77 28.84 4.45
C LYS A 332 -11.80 29.43 3.05
N ARG A 333 -11.03 30.49 2.82
CA ARG A 333 -10.84 31.04 1.47
C ARG A 333 -10.01 30.08 0.64
N VAL A 334 -10.32 29.99 -0.65
CA VAL A 334 -9.56 29.15 -1.60
C VAL A 334 -8.07 29.56 -1.67
N SER A 335 -7.76 30.84 -1.48
CA SER A 335 -6.39 31.37 -1.45
C SER A 335 -5.53 30.83 -0.30
N GLU A 336 -6.15 30.40 0.80
CA GLU A 336 -5.41 29.82 1.94
C GLU A 336 -4.86 28.42 1.62
N GLY A 337 -5.52 27.71 0.70
CA GLY A 337 -5.20 26.35 0.29
C GLY A 337 -5.88 25.28 1.14
N ALA A 338 -6.33 24.20 0.49
CA ALA A 338 -7.01 23.08 1.14
C ALA A 338 -6.03 21.94 1.46
N ASN A 339 -6.08 21.46 2.70
CA ASN A 339 -5.34 20.27 3.11
C ASN A 339 -6.09 19.01 2.63
N PHE A 340 -5.63 18.38 1.55
CA PHE A 340 -6.34 17.25 0.94
C PHE A 340 -5.39 16.11 0.56
N LEU A 341 -5.67 14.89 1.03
CA LEU A 341 -4.98 13.64 0.69
C LEU A 341 -3.43 13.69 0.73
N GLY A 342 -2.87 14.37 1.73
CA GLY A 342 -1.41 14.50 1.89
C GLY A 342 -0.78 15.68 1.17
N TYR A 343 -1.59 16.52 0.54
CA TYR A 343 -1.19 17.75 -0.15
C TYR A 343 -1.85 18.99 0.45
N ILE A 344 -1.27 20.14 0.16
CA ILE A 344 -1.89 21.46 0.31
C ILE A 344 -2.18 21.95 -1.10
N VAL A 345 -3.45 21.99 -1.48
CA VAL A 345 -3.90 22.34 -2.83
C VAL A 345 -4.24 23.82 -2.88
N ARG A 346 -3.59 24.55 -3.78
CA ARG A 346 -3.91 25.94 -4.12
C ARG A 346 -4.24 26.03 -5.62
N PRO A 347 -4.91 27.11 -6.06
CA PRO A 347 -5.27 27.29 -7.48
C PRO A 347 -4.07 27.19 -8.42
N ASP A 348 -2.94 27.78 -8.02
CA ASP A 348 -1.71 27.95 -8.80
C ASP A 348 -0.74 26.76 -8.62
N TYR A 349 -0.50 26.31 -7.39
CA TYR A 349 0.43 25.21 -7.10
C TYR A 349 -0.09 24.22 -6.06
N ILE A 350 0.63 23.11 -5.91
CA ILE A 350 0.36 22.07 -4.92
C ILE A 350 1.61 21.90 -4.06
N LEU A 351 1.47 21.84 -2.74
CA LEU A 351 2.58 21.54 -1.82
C LEU A 351 2.36 20.19 -1.12
N VAL A 352 3.44 19.61 -0.62
CA VAL A 352 3.38 18.41 0.23
C VAL A 352 3.07 18.82 1.67
N ARG A 353 2.18 18.09 2.36
CA ARG A 353 1.91 18.38 3.77
C ARG A 353 3.11 18.05 4.65
N ASN A 354 3.40 18.92 5.63
CA ASN A 354 4.47 18.73 6.62
C ASN A 354 4.40 17.39 7.34
N ARG A 355 3.20 16.84 7.57
CA ARG A 355 3.03 15.51 8.15
C ARG A 355 3.68 14.40 7.30
N VAL A 356 3.55 14.46 5.97
CA VAL A 356 4.14 13.48 5.06
C VAL A 356 5.67 13.56 5.14
N ILE A 357 6.20 14.79 5.17
CA ILE A 357 7.63 15.06 5.35
C ILE A 357 8.13 14.57 6.71
N GLY A 358 7.37 14.80 7.78
CA GLY A 358 7.68 14.33 9.12
C GLY A 358 7.76 12.81 9.20
N ASN A 359 6.82 12.10 8.56
CA ASN A 359 6.85 10.64 8.46
C ASN A 359 8.08 10.14 7.71
N LEU A 360 8.44 10.78 6.58
CA LEU A 360 9.66 10.45 5.84
C LEU A 360 10.91 10.66 6.71
N ARG A 361 11.02 11.81 7.38
CA ARG A 361 12.15 12.10 8.28
C ARG A 361 12.24 11.11 9.44
N ALA A 362 11.12 10.72 10.04
CA ALA A 362 11.11 9.70 11.09
C ALA A 362 11.57 8.34 10.58
N ARG A 363 11.19 7.98 9.34
CA ARG A 363 11.63 6.75 8.71
C ARG A 363 13.12 6.77 8.34
N LEU A 364 13.63 7.90 7.85
CA LEU A 364 15.05 8.09 7.57
C LEU A 364 15.90 8.00 8.85
N ARG A 365 15.47 8.64 9.95
CA ARG A 365 16.16 8.51 11.25
C ARG A 365 16.22 7.07 11.74
N ARG A 366 15.14 6.32 11.59
CA ARG A 366 15.13 4.90 11.94
C ARG A 366 16.11 4.09 11.08
N PHE A 367 16.22 4.39 9.78
CA PHE A 367 17.23 3.76 8.94
C PHE A 367 18.64 4.15 9.35
N GLU A 368 18.88 5.40 9.74
CA GLU A 368 20.17 5.82 10.30
C GLU A 368 20.50 5.00 11.57
N GLU A 369 19.57 4.90 12.52
CA GLU A 369 19.73 4.10 13.74
C GLU A 369 19.98 2.61 13.46
N GLU A 370 19.29 2.02 12.49
CA GLU A 370 19.47 0.61 12.09
C GLU A 370 20.78 0.37 11.32
N MET A 371 21.31 1.40 10.65
CA MET A 371 22.55 1.33 9.87
C MET A 371 23.80 1.63 10.70
N VAL A 372 23.69 2.48 11.72
CA VAL A 372 24.79 2.90 12.59
C VAL A 372 24.99 1.90 13.74
N ILE A 373 26.16 1.25 13.77
CA ILE A 373 26.63 0.56 14.97
C ILE A 373 27.38 1.59 15.83
N SER A 374 26.88 1.84 17.05
CA SER A 374 27.60 2.62 18.09
C SER A 374 29.03 2.06 18.28
N PRO A 375 30.05 2.87 18.59
CA PRO A 375 31.43 2.38 18.68
C PRO A 375 31.50 1.18 19.61
N VAL A 376 32.28 0.17 19.19
CA VAL A 376 32.73 -0.90 20.07
C VAL A 376 33.34 -0.20 21.29
N GLN A 377 32.69 -0.29 22.45
CA GLN A 377 33.35 0.04 23.71
C GLN A 377 34.63 -0.79 23.72
N HIS A 378 35.78 -0.12 23.76
CA HIS A 378 37.06 -0.77 24.02
C HIS A 378 36.88 -1.55 25.32
N ILE A 379 36.63 -2.86 25.21
CA ILE A 379 36.87 -3.76 26.33
C ILE A 379 38.39 -3.79 26.43
N SER A 380 38.94 -2.86 27.23
CA SER A 380 40.27 -3.07 27.76
C SER A 380 40.16 -4.31 28.65
N CYS A 381 40.56 -5.47 28.14
CA CYS A 381 40.85 -6.63 28.97
C CYS A 381 42.03 -6.27 29.88
N ARG A 382 41.77 -5.53 30.97
CA ARG A 382 42.63 -5.56 32.13
C ARG A 382 42.41 -6.92 32.77
N HIS A 383 43.40 -7.79 32.60
CA HIS A 383 43.53 -9.00 33.39
C HIS A 383 43.70 -8.58 34.85
N SER A 384 42.59 -8.45 35.56
CA SER A 384 42.57 -8.38 37.02
C SER A 384 42.28 -9.81 37.46
N ARG A 385 43.32 -10.49 37.96
CA ARG A 385 43.16 -11.72 38.72
C ARG A 385 42.45 -11.35 40.01
N GLU A 386 41.16 -11.62 40.11
CA GLU A 386 40.46 -11.64 41.39
C GLU A 386 39.45 -12.77 41.41
N SER A 387 39.74 -13.73 42.28
CA SER A 387 38.95 -14.88 42.67
C SER A 387 37.73 -14.45 43.49
N GLY A 388 36.52 -14.88 43.09
CA GLY A 388 35.30 -14.72 43.89
C GLY A 388 34.07 -15.32 43.21
N ASN A 389 33.31 -16.11 43.97
CA ASN A 389 32.15 -16.94 43.58
C ASN A 389 30.94 -16.11 43.06
N PRO A 390 30.02 -16.70 42.25
CA PRO A 390 28.95 -16.00 41.56
C PRO A 390 27.68 -15.97 42.41
N GLU A 391 27.05 -14.80 42.52
CA GLU A 391 25.59 -14.64 42.67
C GLU A 391 25.28 -13.14 42.82
N ASN A 392 24.19 -12.69 42.18
CA ASN A 392 23.64 -11.33 42.24
C ASN A 392 24.48 -10.18 41.67
N ARG A 393 24.14 -9.76 40.44
CA ARG A 393 23.96 -8.33 40.10
C ARG A 393 23.20 -8.14 38.79
N VAL A 394 21.87 -8.13 38.90
CA VAL A 394 21.03 -7.31 38.01
C VAL A 394 21.25 -5.85 38.45
N LYS A 395 21.91 -5.03 37.62
CA LYS A 395 21.89 -3.58 37.79
C LYS A 395 21.34 -2.94 36.53
N ALA A 396 20.12 -2.42 36.68
CA ALA A 396 19.47 -1.50 35.78
C ALA A 396 20.42 -0.32 35.45
N ILE A 397 20.52 0.01 34.17
CA ILE A 397 21.12 1.28 33.73
C ILE A 397 19.97 2.26 33.56
N THR A 398 19.85 3.15 34.52
CA THR A 398 18.98 4.32 34.50
C THR A 398 19.40 5.23 33.34
N LEU A 399 18.47 5.54 32.43
CA LEU A 399 18.63 6.60 31.43
C LEU A 399 18.51 7.93 32.17
N ASP A 400 19.63 8.58 32.45
CA ASP A 400 19.62 9.95 32.94
C ASP A 400 19.48 10.92 31.76
N SER A 401 18.48 11.78 31.88
CA SER A 401 18.08 12.77 30.90
C SER A 401 18.51 14.15 31.41
N GLY A 402 19.55 14.74 30.83
CA GLY A 402 19.82 16.16 31.01
C GLY A 402 21.27 16.60 30.83
N SER A 403 21.49 17.45 29.82
CA SER A 403 22.48 18.54 29.69
C SER A 403 22.96 18.56 28.23
N LYS A 404 22.42 19.42 27.36
CA LYS A 404 22.92 20.78 27.06
C LYS A 404 24.46 20.89 27.09
N ASP A 405 24.99 21.25 25.93
CA ASP A 405 26.33 21.75 25.65
C ASP A 405 27.51 20.81 25.94
N CYS A 406 27.87 20.03 24.92
CA CYS A 406 29.25 19.58 24.70
C CYS A 406 29.53 19.62 23.19
N ARG A 407 30.15 20.72 22.73
CA ARG A 407 30.99 20.71 21.53
C ARG A 407 32.24 19.91 21.90
N ASN A 408 32.24 18.62 21.63
CA ASN A 408 33.47 17.83 21.59
C ASN A 408 33.58 17.20 20.21
N ASP A 409 34.53 17.72 19.44
CA ASP A 409 35.00 17.23 18.14
C ASP A 409 35.78 15.91 18.29
N GLU A 410 35.12 14.88 18.81
CA GLU A 410 35.56 13.50 18.57
C GLU A 410 34.68 12.95 17.46
N LYS A 411 35.23 12.90 16.25
CA LYS A 411 34.67 12.21 15.07
C LYS A 411 34.50 10.72 15.44
N ASN A 412 33.39 10.40 16.09
CA ASN A 412 32.98 9.02 16.32
C ASN A 412 32.89 8.35 14.93
N ASP A 413 33.69 7.31 14.72
CA ASP A 413 33.77 6.59 13.45
C ASP A 413 32.45 5.83 13.26
N ILE A 414 31.48 6.47 12.61
CA ILE A 414 30.14 5.93 12.37
C ILE A 414 30.28 4.75 11.40
N ARG A 415 30.10 3.53 11.90
CA ARG A 415 30.10 2.30 11.07
C ARG A 415 28.71 2.08 10.48
N ILE A 416 28.59 2.24 9.16
CA ILE A 416 27.36 2.00 8.41
C ILE A 416 27.39 0.57 7.83
N HIS A 417 26.52 -0.31 8.32
CA HIS A 417 26.31 -1.63 7.69
C HIS A 417 25.15 -1.59 6.69
N LEU A 418 25.49 -1.46 5.40
CA LEU A 418 24.52 -1.56 4.31
C LEU A 418 24.17 -3.03 4.03
N ARG A 419 23.21 -3.59 4.78
CA ARG A 419 22.59 -4.86 4.39
C ARG A 419 21.70 -4.64 3.17
N GLU A 420 21.75 -5.53 2.19
CA GLU A 420 20.96 -5.44 0.95
C GLU A 420 19.46 -5.26 1.23
N GLU A 421 18.93 -5.98 2.24
CA GLU A 421 17.54 -5.82 2.65
C GLU A 421 17.23 -4.40 3.15
N ASN A 422 18.11 -3.80 3.95
CA ASN A 422 17.94 -2.45 4.48
C ASN A 422 17.98 -1.42 3.35
N VAL A 423 18.92 -1.57 2.41
CA VAL A 423 19.00 -0.69 1.22
C VAL A 423 17.75 -0.82 0.36
N ARG A 424 17.25 -2.05 0.14
CA ARG A 424 16.02 -2.29 -0.60
C ARG A 424 14.80 -1.65 0.08
N GLN A 425 14.68 -1.78 1.40
CA GLN A 425 13.59 -1.17 2.17
C GLN A 425 13.68 0.37 2.13
N LEU A 426 14.89 0.93 2.24
CA LEU A 426 15.14 2.37 2.12
C LEU A 426 14.81 2.89 0.72
N ARG A 427 15.25 2.19 -0.34
CA ARG A 427 14.94 2.49 -1.75
C ARG A 427 13.42 2.52 -1.98
N GLN A 428 12.71 1.49 -1.51
CA GLN A 428 11.25 1.42 -1.63
C GLN A 428 10.56 2.56 -0.89
N ALA A 429 11.03 2.90 0.31
CA ALA A 429 10.51 4.04 1.06
C ALA A 429 10.72 5.34 0.28
N LEU A 430 11.96 5.66 -0.09
CA LEU A 430 12.29 6.89 -0.80
C LEU A 430 11.56 7.00 -2.14
N ALA A 431 11.54 5.94 -2.95
CA ALA A 431 10.83 5.92 -4.22
C ALA A 431 9.33 6.22 -4.05
N SER A 432 8.70 5.68 -3.00
CA SER A 432 7.30 5.99 -2.68
C SER A 432 7.08 7.47 -2.35
N TYR A 433 7.97 8.09 -1.57
CA TYR A 433 7.84 9.50 -1.21
C TYR A 433 8.22 10.44 -2.36
N LEU A 434 9.27 10.14 -3.12
CA LEU A 434 9.66 10.93 -4.29
C LEU A 434 8.59 10.88 -5.38
N GLY A 435 7.93 9.74 -5.57
CA GLY A 435 6.74 9.64 -6.42
C GLY A 435 5.62 10.57 -5.98
N HIS A 436 5.34 10.65 -4.67
CA HIS A 436 4.39 11.62 -4.11
C HIS A 436 4.85 13.07 -4.33
N PHE A 437 6.15 13.35 -4.19
CA PHE A 437 6.71 14.70 -4.36
C PHE A 437 6.65 15.19 -5.81
N LYS A 438 6.72 14.28 -6.79
CA LYS A 438 6.59 14.60 -8.22
C LYS A 438 5.28 15.31 -8.57
N HIS A 439 4.22 15.11 -7.78
CA HIS A 439 2.92 15.74 -7.97
C HIS A 439 2.74 17.07 -7.22
N ALA A 440 3.81 17.59 -6.60
CA ALA A 440 3.80 18.84 -5.87
C ALA A 440 5.04 19.69 -6.22
N ASN A 441 4.99 20.97 -5.90
CA ASN A 441 6.16 21.85 -5.95
C ASN A 441 7.09 21.51 -4.78
N ALA A 442 7.92 20.50 -4.98
CA ALA A 442 8.77 19.90 -3.96
C ALA A 442 10.26 19.89 -4.34
N PHE A 443 10.67 20.57 -5.42
CA PHE A 443 12.07 20.56 -5.88
C PHE A 443 13.06 20.99 -4.77
N LYS A 444 12.80 22.13 -4.13
CA LYS A 444 13.62 22.64 -3.01
C LYS A 444 13.63 21.67 -1.82
N LEU A 445 12.49 21.03 -1.55
CA LEU A 445 12.36 20.04 -0.47
C LEU A 445 13.19 18.79 -0.76
N THR A 446 13.11 18.24 -1.97
CA THR A 446 13.90 17.08 -2.39
C THR A 446 15.39 17.39 -2.31
N ARG A 447 15.82 18.54 -2.83
CA ARG A 447 17.22 18.98 -2.74
C ARG A 447 17.70 19.07 -1.29
N SER A 448 16.96 19.78 -0.44
CA SER A 448 17.28 19.90 0.99
C SER A 448 17.32 18.55 1.72
N LEU A 449 16.51 17.58 1.29
CA LEU A 449 16.53 16.23 1.85
C LEU A 449 17.84 15.49 1.53
N PHE A 450 18.31 15.53 0.28
CA PHE A 450 19.60 14.93 -0.10
C PHE A 450 20.82 15.71 0.40
N GLU A 451 20.68 17.01 0.66
CA GLU A 451 21.72 17.80 1.34
C GLU A 451 21.83 17.43 2.82
N ARG A 452 20.70 17.23 3.51
CA ARG A 452 20.69 16.87 4.94
C ARG A 452 21.11 15.44 5.21
N TYR A 453 20.70 14.51 4.35
CA TYR A 453 21.00 13.08 4.48
C TYR A 453 22.04 12.71 3.42
N GLU A 454 23.27 13.18 3.60
CA GLU A 454 24.34 13.06 2.60
C GLU A 454 24.65 11.60 2.24
N TYR A 455 24.56 10.68 3.22
CA TYR A 455 24.76 9.25 3.01
C TYR A 455 23.85 8.65 1.93
N LEU A 456 22.70 9.28 1.63
CA LEU A 456 21.83 8.83 0.54
C LEU A 456 22.52 8.93 -0.82
N LYS A 457 23.43 9.89 -1.00
CA LYS A 457 24.24 10.04 -2.22
C LYS A 457 25.30 8.96 -2.33
N ASP A 458 25.76 8.38 -1.22
CA ASP A 458 26.71 7.26 -1.22
C ASP A 458 26.03 5.91 -1.50
N ILE A 459 24.69 5.86 -1.37
CA ILE A 459 23.89 4.66 -1.61
C ILE A 459 23.18 4.70 -2.96
N PHE A 460 22.63 5.84 -3.37
CA PHE A 460 21.75 5.94 -4.53
C PHE A 460 22.21 6.97 -5.56
N THR A 461 22.02 6.62 -6.83
CA THR A 461 21.96 7.57 -7.93
C THR A 461 20.52 7.74 -8.43
N VAL A 462 20.24 8.88 -9.05
CA VAL A 462 18.93 9.20 -9.64
C VAL A 462 19.06 9.12 -11.16
N ASN A 463 18.28 8.25 -11.79
CA ASN A 463 18.19 8.16 -13.24
C ASN A 463 17.43 9.35 -13.85
N ASN A 464 17.53 9.52 -15.16
CA ASN A 464 16.81 10.57 -15.91
C ASN A 464 15.28 10.51 -15.76
N ASP A 465 14.72 9.32 -15.49
CA ASP A 465 13.29 9.11 -15.24
C ASP A 465 12.87 9.43 -13.79
N GLY A 466 13.83 9.78 -12.93
CA GLY A 466 13.67 10.05 -11.50
C GLY A 466 13.70 8.81 -10.62
N SER A 467 14.01 7.62 -11.16
CA SER A 467 14.13 6.40 -10.37
C SER A 467 15.43 6.37 -9.56
N LEU A 468 15.34 5.88 -8.31
CA LEU A 468 16.50 5.65 -7.45
C LEU A 468 17.11 4.29 -7.76
N VAL A 469 18.40 4.25 -8.05
CA VAL A 469 19.18 3.04 -8.30
C VAL A 469 20.34 2.96 -7.30
N PRO A 470 20.57 1.83 -6.64
CA PRO A 470 21.73 1.65 -5.79
C PRO A 470 23.02 1.82 -6.58
N LEU A 471 23.98 2.54 -6.01
CA LEU A 471 25.31 2.77 -6.59
C LEU A 471 26.17 1.50 -6.70
N TYR A 472 25.74 0.37 -6.14
CA TYR A 472 26.38 -0.95 -6.33
C TYR A 472 25.68 -1.82 -7.41
N GLU A 473 24.52 -1.40 -7.93
CA GLU A 473 23.85 -2.05 -9.07
C GLU A 473 24.23 -1.36 -10.40
N PRO A 474 25.04 -1.98 -11.27
CA PRO A 474 25.34 -1.41 -12.58
C PRO A 474 24.07 -1.37 -13.46
N PRO A 475 23.91 -0.36 -14.33
CA PRO A 475 22.76 -0.25 -15.24
C PRO A 475 22.78 -1.28 -16.39
N PHE A 476 23.81 -2.12 -16.43
CA PHE A 476 24.02 -3.22 -17.37
C PHE A 476 24.51 -4.43 -16.58
N GLU A 477 24.41 -5.64 -17.12
CA GLU A 477 25.03 -6.83 -16.53
C GLU A 477 26.51 -6.91 -16.98
N PRO A 478 27.48 -6.49 -16.16
CA PRO A 478 28.88 -6.61 -16.52
C PRO A 478 29.29 -8.09 -16.61
N VAL A 479 29.48 -8.56 -17.84
CA VAL A 479 29.85 -9.95 -18.18
C VAL A 479 31.24 -10.33 -17.67
N THR A 480 32.13 -9.35 -17.44
CA THR A 480 33.52 -9.58 -17.03
C THR A 480 33.82 -9.06 -15.62
N LEU A 481 34.65 -9.81 -14.89
CA LEU A 481 35.19 -9.41 -13.59
C LEU A 481 35.82 -8.01 -13.62
N ARG A 482 36.55 -7.70 -14.70
CA ARG A 482 37.18 -6.40 -14.93
C ARG A 482 36.14 -5.29 -15.11
N GLY A 483 35.05 -5.56 -15.83
CA GLY A 483 33.94 -4.62 -15.99
C GLY A 483 33.27 -4.31 -14.66
N GLN A 484 33.04 -5.34 -13.83
CA GLN A 484 32.51 -5.20 -12.47
C GLN A 484 33.43 -4.34 -11.60
N TYR A 485 34.72 -4.69 -11.52
CA TYR A 485 35.69 -3.97 -10.70
C TYR A 485 35.85 -2.50 -11.14
N LYS A 486 36.00 -2.25 -12.45
CA LYS A 486 36.13 -0.88 -13.02
C LYS A 486 34.90 -0.03 -12.74
N TRP A 487 33.71 -0.64 -12.74
CA TRP A 487 32.49 0.09 -12.44
C TRP A 487 32.40 0.47 -10.96
N VAL A 488 32.64 -0.47 -10.03
CA VAL A 488 32.57 -0.19 -8.58
C VAL A 488 33.61 0.86 -8.18
N THR A 489 34.84 0.72 -8.67
CA THR A 489 35.93 1.69 -8.43
C THR A 489 35.64 3.09 -8.97
N LYS A 490 34.86 3.21 -10.05
CA LYS A 490 34.41 4.50 -10.57
C LYS A 490 33.34 5.15 -9.67
N GLN A 491 32.44 4.36 -9.08
CA GLN A 491 31.40 4.88 -8.18
C GLN A 491 31.99 5.30 -6.82
N TYR A 492 33.05 4.61 -6.37
CA TYR A 492 33.66 4.82 -5.07
C TYR A 492 35.18 5.09 -5.18
N PRO A 493 35.60 6.22 -5.77
CA PRO A 493 37.02 6.49 -6.08
C PRO A 493 37.89 6.62 -4.81
N ASP A 494 37.32 7.14 -3.73
CA ASP A 494 38.02 7.36 -2.45
C ASP A 494 37.87 6.20 -1.46
N SER A 495 37.29 5.06 -1.88
CA SER A 495 37.02 3.93 -0.99
C SER A 495 37.97 2.76 -1.19
N CYS A 496 38.21 2.00 -0.10
CA CYS A 496 38.88 0.71 -0.15
C CYS A 496 37.89 -0.39 -0.52
N ILE A 497 38.04 -0.94 -1.73
CA ILE A 497 37.12 -1.92 -2.30
C ILE A 497 37.72 -3.31 -2.15
N PHE A 498 37.18 -4.11 -1.23
CA PHE A 498 37.52 -5.52 -1.08
C PHE A 498 36.71 -6.35 -2.08
N PHE A 499 37.32 -6.71 -3.21
CA PHE A 499 36.64 -7.44 -4.28
C PHE A 499 36.84 -8.96 -4.12
N GLN A 500 35.80 -9.70 -3.73
CA GLN A 500 35.92 -11.14 -3.49
C GLN A 500 35.88 -11.94 -4.81
N VAL A 501 36.90 -12.75 -5.05
CA VAL A 501 37.02 -13.69 -6.16
C VAL A 501 37.29 -15.08 -5.59
N GLY A 502 36.26 -15.95 -5.61
CA GLY A 502 36.34 -17.25 -4.95
C GLY A 502 36.64 -17.14 -3.45
N LYS A 503 37.79 -17.66 -3.02
CA LYS A 503 38.26 -17.67 -1.63
C LYS A 503 39.23 -16.53 -1.28
N PHE A 504 39.47 -15.60 -2.20
CA PHE A 504 40.38 -14.48 -2.02
C PHE A 504 39.66 -13.14 -2.19
N CYS A 505 40.18 -12.11 -1.53
CA CYS A 505 39.89 -10.72 -1.83
C CYS A 505 41.05 -10.17 -2.66
N GLU A 506 40.75 -9.67 -3.85
CA GLU A 506 41.73 -9.19 -4.83
C GLU A 506 41.59 -7.68 -5.04
N PHE A 507 42.72 -7.02 -5.30
CA PHE A 507 42.85 -5.63 -5.70
C PHE A 507 43.62 -5.56 -7.02
N TYR A 508 43.30 -4.59 -7.88
CA TYR A 508 43.92 -4.46 -9.20
C TYR A 508 44.42 -3.03 -9.48
N GLY A 509 45.50 -2.93 -10.26
CA GLY A 509 46.05 -1.67 -10.79
C GLY A 509 46.57 -0.74 -9.69
N GLN A 510 46.30 0.56 -9.82
CA GLN A 510 46.76 1.58 -8.87
C GLN A 510 46.28 1.34 -7.43
N GLN A 511 45.12 0.69 -7.25
CA GLN A 511 44.66 0.28 -5.93
C GLN A 511 45.50 -0.88 -5.36
N ALA A 512 45.94 -1.83 -6.19
CA ALA A 512 46.80 -2.92 -5.74
C ALA A 512 48.14 -2.39 -5.22
N GLU A 513 48.75 -1.43 -5.93
CA GLU A 513 49.99 -0.78 -5.50
C GLU A 513 49.79 -0.02 -4.18
N ARG A 514 48.71 0.78 -4.09
CA ARG A 514 48.36 1.52 -2.88
C ARG A 514 48.13 0.60 -1.68
N TYR A 515 47.38 -0.49 -1.89
CA TYR A 515 47.00 -1.41 -0.83
C TYR A 515 48.07 -2.44 -0.50
N SER A 516 48.98 -2.73 -1.42
CA SER A 516 50.19 -3.52 -1.17
C SER A 516 51.03 -2.89 -0.07
N SER A 517 51.33 -1.59 -0.19
CA SER A 517 52.09 -0.87 0.83
C SER A 517 51.31 -0.74 2.14
N PHE A 518 50.01 -0.48 2.05
CA PHE A 518 49.14 -0.26 3.21
C PHE A 518 48.89 -1.55 4.04
N PHE A 519 48.65 -2.68 3.36
CA PHE A 519 48.36 -3.97 3.98
C PHE A 519 49.56 -4.91 4.06
N SER A 520 50.73 -4.48 3.55
CA SER A 520 51.93 -5.32 3.45
C SER A 520 51.68 -6.60 2.63
N LEU A 521 50.96 -6.46 1.51
CA LEU A 521 50.64 -7.57 0.61
C LEU A 521 51.68 -7.64 -0.52
N ALA A 522 52.01 -8.84 -0.98
CA ALA A 522 52.89 -9.00 -2.13
C ALA A 522 52.17 -8.59 -3.43
N LEU A 523 52.79 -7.72 -4.22
CA LEU A 523 52.36 -7.44 -5.60
C LEU A 523 52.73 -8.62 -6.49
N GLN A 524 51.78 -9.01 -7.33
CA GLN A 524 51.96 -10.04 -8.33
C GLN A 524 51.54 -9.48 -9.69
N SER A 525 52.20 -9.92 -10.76
CA SER A 525 51.68 -9.70 -12.11
C SER A 525 50.44 -10.57 -12.31
N ASP A 526 49.36 -10.00 -12.85
CA ASP A 526 48.17 -10.78 -13.17
C ASP A 526 48.51 -11.77 -14.30
N THR A 527 48.52 -13.05 -13.97
CA THR A 527 48.78 -14.16 -14.91
C THR A 527 47.83 -14.16 -16.12
N ARG A 528 46.63 -13.57 -16.01
CA ARG A 528 45.66 -13.44 -17.10
C ARG A 528 45.86 -12.16 -17.91
N TYR A 529 46.49 -11.14 -17.33
CA TYR A 529 46.76 -9.84 -17.96
C TYR A 529 48.11 -9.29 -17.51
N PRO A 530 49.22 -9.62 -18.19
CA PRO A 530 50.59 -9.36 -17.73
C PRO A 530 50.95 -7.88 -17.46
N LYS A 531 50.11 -6.94 -17.93
CA LYS A 531 50.27 -5.49 -17.76
C LYS A 531 49.54 -4.92 -16.54
N LEU A 532 48.85 -5.74 -15.75
CA LEU A 532 48.10 -5.33 -14.55
C LEU A 532 48.73 -5.95 -13.31
N VAL A 533 49.02 -5.11 -12.32
CA VAL A 533 49.50 -5.55 -11.02
C VAL A 533 48.30 -5.88 -10.14
N GLN A 534 48.37 -6.99 -9.42
CA GLN A 534 47.35 -7.46 -8.48
C GLN A 534 47.96 -7.76 -7.11
N CYS A 535 47.16 -7.61 -6.06
CA CYS A 535 47.49 -8.13 -4.72
C CYS A 535 46.20 -8.61 -4.05
N GLY A 536 46.31 -9.45 -3.03
CA GLY A 536 45.13 -10.00 -2.38
C GLY A 536 45.44 -10.83 -1.15
N PHE A 537 44.39 -11.24 -0.45
CA PHE A 537 44.49 -12.06 0.75
C PHE A 537 43.30 -13.02 0.86
N PRO A 538 43.43 -14.15 1.59
CA PRO A 538 42.33 -15.08 1.80
C PRO A 538 41.13 -14.46 2.54
N VAL A 539 39.90 -14.73 2.10
CA VAL A 539 38.64 -14.16 2.67
C VAL A 539 38.51 -14.40 4.18
N ARG A 540 39.14 -15.44 4.75
CA ARG A 540 39.17 -15.68 6.20
C ARG A 540 39.74 -14.49 7.00
N TYR A 541 40.65 -13.71 6.42
CA TYR A 541 41.24 -12.52 7.05
C TYR A 541 40.46 -11.22 6.76
N LEU A 542 39.32 -11.30 6.05
CA LEU A 542 38.54 -10.11 5.66
C LEU A 542 38.14 -9.25 6.85
N LYS A 543 37.88 -9.84 8.02
CA LYS A 543 37.55 -9.09 9.24
C LYS A 543 38.74 -8.25 9.71
N GLU A 544 39.94 -8.82 9.71
CA GLU A 544 41.18 -8.17 10.15
C GLU A 544 41.57 -7.04 9.21
N PHE A 545 41.57 -7.31 7.89
CA PHE A 545 41.89 -6.28 6.89
C PHE A 545 40.85 -5.17 6.83
N LYS A 546 39.56 -5.47 7.03
CA LYS A 546 38.53 -4.41 7.20
C LYS A 546 38.81 -3.54 8.43
N ALA A 547 39.18 -4.14 9.57
CA ALA A 547 39.51 -3.38 10.77
C ALA A 547 40.74 -2.49 10.57
N LYS A 548 41.78 -3.00 9.92
CA LYS A 548 42.99 -2.23 9.57
C LYS A 548 42.68 -1.08 8.63
N ALA A 549 41.87 -1.32 7.58
CA ALA A 549 41.41 -0.28 6.65
C ALA A 549 40.64 0.84 7.34
N LEU A 550 39.80 0.49 8.32
CA LEU A 550 39.02 1.47 9.09
C LEU A 550 39.94 2.30 9.99
N ASN A 551 40.78 1.66 10.81
CA ASN A 551 41.65 2.34 11.78
C ASN A 551 42.63 3.34 11.11
N GLU A 552 43.17 3.00 9.94
CA GLU A 552 44.08 3.88 9.19
C GLU A 552 43.33 4.87 8.28
N GLY A 553 42.11 4.56 7.85
CA GLY A 553 41.24 5.47 7.09
C GLY A 553 40.81 6.70 7.90
N SER A 554 40.60 6.55 9.21
CA SER A 554 40.31 7.66 10.15
C SER A 554 41.48 8.64 10.24
N ALA A 555 42.73 8.15 10.13
CA ALA A 555 43.95 8.96 10.15
C ALA A 555 44.20 9.75 8.84
N LEU A 556 43.62 9.32 7.72
CA LEU A 556 43.69 10.01 6.43
C LEU A 556 42.63 11.12 6.29
N ARG A 557 41.47 10.99 6.94
CA ARG A 557 40.41 12.04 6.98
C ARG A 557 40.68 13.18 7.96
N SER A 558 41.62 13.03 8.90
CA SER A 558 42.07 14.12 9.78
C SER A 558 43.16 15.01 9.17
N ARG A 559 43.71 14.60 8.02
CA ARG A 559 44.74 15.32 7.25
C ARG A 559 44.21 15.99 5.96
N ARG A 560 42.89 16.05 5.76
CA ARG A 560 42.26 16.75 4.63
C ARG A 560 41.28 17.81 5.12
#